data_AF-A0A3E1YAG1-F1
#
_entry.id   AF-A0A3E1YAG1-F1
#
_cell.length_a   1.000
_cell.length_b   1.000
_cell.length_c   1.000
_cell.angle_alpha   90.00
_cell.angle_beta   90.00
_cell.angle_gamma   90.00
#
_symmetry.space_group_name_H-M   'P 1'
#
loop_
_entity.id
_entity.type
_entity.pdbx_description
1 polymer ?
#
loop_
_entity_poly.entity_id
_entity_poly.type
_entity_poly.pdbx_seq_one_letter_code
_entity_poly.pdbx_strand_id
1 'polypeptide(L)'
;MSSVNKVTPRWYEKIGPWVLKNRYIICAFVIFAIAILGCYVYFSCKWIAKDTFQICTSLLLTITLFFTALNYEFSASKTINDYKTAKDILTFNTANEWHKAPLRDYQKTSIDFENRFMAMAERSVEAFDKYFEGEQEFRASLKGIFNFFESTSVGVHKGLIDKQFIFEFFSYIFEIYYVDYYYFIQYYRRKRNRDTIWINFTNLAEEWWPNLQSEVEVGVKKSTIIS
;
A
#
# COMPACT_ATOMS: atom_id res chain seq x y z
N MET A 1 -12.47 12.00 -5.49
CA MET A 1 -12.69 12.74 -4.22
C MET A 1 -11.52 13.69 -4.02
N SER A 2 -11.74 14.98 -4.21
CA SER A 2 -10.71 16.00 -4.00
C SER A 2 -10.35 16.05 -2.51
N SER A 3 -9.09 15.73 -2.18
CA SER A 3 -8.55 15.95 -0.84
C SER A 3 -8.55 17.45 -0.56
N VAL A 4 -9.56 17.92 0.16
CA VAL A 4 -9.52 19.25 0.75
C VAL A 4 -8.33 19.22 1.72
N ASN A 5 -7.22 19.83 1.31
CA ASN A 5 -6.08 20.10 2.19
C ASN A 5 -6.58 21.05 3.28
N LYS A 6 -7.15 20.47 4.36
CA LYS A 6 -7.44 21.21 5.57
C LYS A 6 -6.08 21.64 6.11
N VAL A 7 -5.76 22.93 5.92
CA VAL A 7 -4.62 23.57 6.56
C VAL A 7 -4.89 23.52 8.05
N THR A 8 -4.36 22.50 8.72
CA THR A 8 -4.37 22.44 10.17
C THR A 8 -3.51 23.59 10.69
N PRO A 9 -4.02 24.42 11.61
CA PRO A 9 -3.23 25.52 12.15
C PRO A 9 -1.92 24.98 12.76
N ARG A 10 -0.77 25.60 12.45
CA ARG A 10 0.56 25.17 12.95
C ARG A 10 0.65 25.02 14.48
N TRP A 11 -0.20 25.73 15.23
CA TRP A 11 -0.26 25.59 16.70
C TRP A 11 -0.81 24.23 17.13
N TYR A 12 -1.71 23.63 16.34
CA TYR A 12 -2.30 22.32 16.61
C TYR A 12 -1.24 21.20 16.51
N GLU A 13 -0.30 21.29 15.57
CA GLU A 13 0.78 20.30 15.42
C GLU A 13 1.73 20.28 16.63
N LYS A 14 1.95 21.42 17.29
CA LYS A 14 2.81 21.50 18.48
C LYS A 14 2.07 21.24 19.79
N ILE A 15 0.88 21.81 19.95
CA ILE A 15 0.13 21.78 21.22
C ILE A 15 -0.76 20.54 21.30
N GLY A 16 -1.31 20.08 20.18
CA GLY A 16 -2.21 18.94 20.10
C GLY A 16 -1.64 17.67 20.76
N PRO A 17 -0.42 17.22 20.39
CA PRO A 17 0.18 16.04 21.00
C PRO A 17 0.36 16.16 22.53
N TRP A 18 0.69 17.36 23.02
CA TRP A 18 0.87 17.62 24.46
C TRP A 18 -0.48 17.63 25.20
N VAL A 19 -1.50 18.29 24.65
CA VAL A 19 -2.86 18.31 25.21
C VAL A 19 -3.43 16.90 25.24
N LEU A 20 -3.22 16.11 24.18
CA LEU A 20 -3.69 14.74 24.10
C LEU A 20 -2.96 13.81 25.07
N LYS A 21 -1.66 13.99 25.28
CA LYS A 21 -0.87 13.24 26.27
C LYS A 21 -1.38 13.53 27.69
N ASN A 22 -1.71 14.79 27.97
CA ASN A 22 -2.12 15.24 29.32
C ASN A 22 -3.65 15.34 29.48
N ARG A 23 -4.45 14.81 28.55
CA ARG A 23 -5.90 15.05 28.49
C ARG A 23 -6.64 14.69 29.78
N TYR A 24 -6.27 13.59 30.44
CA TYR A 24 -6.89 13.19 31.71
C TYR A 24 -6.55 14.14 32.86
N ILE A 25 -5.32 14.66 32.87
CA ILE A 25 -4.88 15.66 33.85
C ILE A 25 -5.65 16.96 33.61
N ILE A 26 -5.76 17.41 32.36
CA ILE A 26 -6.53 18.60 31.99
C ILE A 26 -8.01 18.43 32.37
N CYS A 27 -8.63 17.29 32.07
CA CYS A 27 -10.01 16.99 32.49
C CYS A 27 -10.17 17.08 34.01
N ALA A 28 -9.26 16.48 34.77
CA ALA A 28 -9.31 16.53 36.24
C ALA A 28 -9.21 17.98 36.75
N PHE A 29 -8.30 18.79 36.20
CA PHE A 29 -8.19 20.21 36.54
C PHE A 29 -9.46 21.01 36.20
N VAL A 30 -10.08 20.75 35.04
CA VAL A 30 -11.31 21.43 34.63
C VAL A 30 -12.49 21.05 35.54
N ILE A 31 -12.65 19.76 35.86
CA ILE A 31 -13.68 19.29 36.79
C ILE A 31 -13.48 19.93 38.17
N PHE A 32 -12.24 19.98 38.65
CA PHE A 32 -11.89 20.61 39.93
C PHE A 32 -12.18 22.12 39.93
N ALA A 33 -11.86 22.83 38.84
CA ALA A 33 -12.16 24.25 38.69
C ALA A 33 -13.67 24.52 38.68
N ILE A 34 -14.48 23.67 38.01
CA ILE A 34 -15.94 23.78 38.01
C ILE A 34 -16.51 23.53 39.40
N ALA A 35 -15.97 22.57 40.15
CA ALA A 35 -16.38 22.31 41.53
C ALA A 35 -16.09 23.52 42.43
N ILE A 36 -14.90 24.11 42.33
CA ILE A 36 -14.55 25.34 43.08
C ILE A 36 -15.48 26.49 42.70
N LEU A 37 -15.72 26.71 41.41
CA LEU A 37 -16.62 27.76 40.92
C LEU A 37 -18.06 27.55 41.42
N GLY A 38 -18.55 26.31 41.38
CA GLY A 38 -19.87 25.95 41.91
C GLY A 38 -20.00 26.24 43.40
N CYS A 39 -18.99 25.85 44.19
CA CYS A 39 -18.92 26.21 45.61
C CYS A 39 -18.89 27.73 45.83
N TYR A 40 -18.08 28.46 45.07
CA TYR A 40 -17.97 29.91 45.17
C TYR A 40 -19.31 30.61 44.87
N VAL A 41 -20.00 30.22 43.79
CA VAL A 41 -21.31 30.78 43.41
C VAL A 41 -22.36 30.47 44.48
N TYR A 42 -22.37 29.24 45.02
CA TYR A 42 -23.29 28.85 46.09
C TYR A 42 -23.12 29.71 47.34
N PHE A 43 -21.88 29.87 47.82
CA PHE A 43 -21.62 30.65 49.05
C PHE A 43 -21.75 32.16 48.86
N SER A 44 -21.27 32.71 47.73
CA SER A 44 -21.18 34.16 47.53
C SER A 44 -22.49 34.78 47.04
N CYS A 45 -23.21 34.08 46.17
CA CYS A 45 -24.41 34.65 45.54
C CYS A 45 -25.72 34.22 46.22
N LYS A 46 -25.69 33.33 47.22
CA LYS A 46 -26.88 32.77 47.89
C LYS A 46 -27.91 32.19 46.90
N TRP A 47 -27.42 31.61 45.80
CA TRP A 47 -28.29 31.00 44.80
C TRP A 47 -28.99 29.77 45.35
N ILE A 48 -30.16 29.46 44.79
CA ILE A 48 -30.87 28.23 45.09
C ILE A 48 -30.01 27.06 44.58
N ALA A 49 -29.75 26.07 45.44
CA ALA A 49 -28.88 24.93 45.12
C ALA A 49 -29.25 24.23 43.79
N LYS A 50 -30.53 24.22 43.44
CA LYS A 50 -31.07 23.71 42.18
C LYS A 50 -30.48 24.39 40.96
N ASP A 51 -30.37 25.71 40.97
CA ASP A 51 -29.89 26.49 39.82
C ASP A 51 -28.38 26.32 39.64
N THR A 52 -27.62 26.28 40.76
CA THR A 52 -26.19 25.98 40.74
C THR A 52 -25.91 24.59 40.18
N PHE A 53 -26.67 23.57 40.61
CA PHE A 53 -26.53 22.20 40.10
C PHE A 53 -26.83 22.12 38.60
N GLN A 54 -27.88 22.80 38.12
CA GLN A 54 -28.22 22.83 36.70
C GLN A 54 -27.12 23.46 35.84
N ILE A 55 -26.46 24.52 36.31
CA ILE A 55 -25.33 25.14 35.61
C ILE A 55 -24.10 24.22 35.60
N CYS A 56 -23.75 23.62 36.74
CA CYS A 56 -22.61 22.70 36.80
C CYS A 56 -22.81 21.48 35.90
N THR A 57 -24.02 20.90 35.88
CA THR A 57 -24.34 19.76 35.02
C THR A 57 -24.34 20.11 33.53
N SER A 58 -24.87 21.28 33.14
CA SER A 58 -24.82 21.73 31.73
C SER A 58 -23.39 22.01 31.25
N LEU A 59 -22.54 22.58 32.11
CA LEU A 59 -21.11 22.76 31.84
C LEU A 59 -20.39 21.42 31.68
N LEU A 60 -20.62 20.47 32.59
CA LEU A 60 -20.04 19.13 32.49
C LEU A 60 -20.46 18.43 31.20
N LEU A 61 -21.76 18.48 30.85
CA LEU A 61 -22.26 17.90 29.59
C LEU A 61 -21.58 18.53 28.36
N THR A 62 -21.47 19.86 28.33
CA THR A 62 -20.81 20.58 27.24
C THR A 62 -19.34 20.16 27.09
N ILE A 63 -18.64 20.03 28.22
CA ILE A 63 -17.23 19.60 28.25
C ILE A 63 -17.10 18.14 27.82
N THR A 64 -17.98 17.25 28.27
CA THR A 64 -18.01 15.85 27.83
C THR A 64 -18.19 15.76 26.32
N LEU A 65 -19.15 16.49 25.75
CA LEU A 65 -19.38 16.51 24.30
C LEU A 65 -18.13 17.01 23.54
N PHE A 66 -17.49 18.07 24.04
CA PHE A 66 -16.25 18.59 23.47
C PHE A 66 -15.12 17.57 23.49
N PHE A 67 -14.88 16.89 24.62
CA PHE A 67 -13.85 15.84 24.72
C PHE A 67 -14.17 14.60 23.87
N THR A 68 -15.44 14.24 23.75
CA THR A 68 -15.87 13.16 22.84
C THR A 68 -15.56 13.49 21.39
N ALA A 69 -15.86 14.73 20.95
CA ALA A 69 -15.52 15.20 19.61
C ALA A 69 -14.00 15.19 19.37
N LEU A 70 -13.20 15.68 20.32
CA LEU A 70 -11.74 15.65 20.23
C LEU A 70 -11.17 14.22 20.16
N ASN A 71 -11.70 13.30 20.99
CA ASN A 71 -11.27 11.91 20.97
C ASN A 71 -11.62 11.22 19.64
N TYR A 72 -12.78 11.53 19.07
CA TYR A 72 -13.18 11.03 17.75
C TYR A 72 -12.22 11.50 16.65
N GLU A 73 -11.93 12.81 16.59
CA GLU A 73 -10.98 13.36 15.61
C GLU A 73 -9.57 12.76 15.76
N PHE A 74 -9.11 12.62 17.01
CA PHE A 74 -7.82 12.00 17.28
C PHE A 74 -7.78 10.53 16.85
N SER A 75 -8.82 9.76 17.19
CA SER A 75 -8.92 8.36 16.77
C SER A 75 -8.94 8.22 15.26
N ALA A 76 -9.70 9.06 14.56
CA ALA A 76 -9.74 9.07 13.10
C ALA A 76 -8.37 9.41 12.50
N SER A 77 -7.69 10.44 13.02
CA SER A 77 -6.34 10.82 12.58
C SER A 77 -5.33 9.70 12.82
N LYS A 78 -5.39 9.06 14.00
CA LYS A 78 -4.53 7.92 14.34
C LYS A 78 -4.78 6.75 13.38
N THR A 79 -6.03 6.38 13.10
CA THR A 79 -6.36 5.30 12.15
C THR A 79 -5.82 5.59 10.75
N ILE A 80 -5.89 6.84 10.28
CA ILE A 80 -5.32 7.24 8.99
C ILE A 80 -3.79 7.08 9.00
N ASN A 81 -3.13 7.52 10.07
CA ASN A 81 -1.68 7.40 10.19
C ASN A 81 -1.23 5.93 10.30
N ASP A 82 -1.93 5.13 11.11
CA ASP A 82 -1.66 3.70 11.27
C ASP A 82 -1.86 2.96 9.94
N TYR A 83 -2.90 3.29 9.18
CA TYR A 83 -3.11 2.76 7.82
C TYR A 83 -1.94 3.14 6.89
N LYS A 84 -1.50 4.39 6.91
CA LYS A 84 -0.36 4.85 6.10
C LYS A 84 0.92 4.09 6.48
N THR A 85 1.24 4.01 7.77
CA THR A 85 2.43 3.27 8.24
C THR A 85 2.35 1.79 7.88
N ALA A 86 1.18 1.15 8.03
CA ALA A 86 0.98 -0.23 7.63
C ALA A 86 1.20 -0.44 6.13
N LYS A 87 0.68 0.47 5.29
CA LYS A 87 0.89 0.47 3.84
C LYS A 87 2.37 0.62 3.50
N ASP A 88 3.08 1.55 4.12
CA ASP A 88 4.50 1.81 3.87
C ASP A 88 5.35 0.56 4.23
N ILE A 89 5.08 -0.04 5.39
CA ILE A 89 5.74 -1.29 5.83
C ILE A 89 5.45 -2.44 4.86
N LEU A 90 4.19 -2.62 4.46
CA LEU A 90 3.81 -3.68 3.53
C LEU A 90 4.46 -3.50 2.16
N THR A 91 4.52 -2.25 1.67
CA THR A 91 5.17 -1.90 0.40
C THR A 91 6.66 -2.23 0.45
N PHE A 92 7.36 -1.78 1.50
CA PHE A 92 8.77 -2.06 1.68
C PHE A 92 9.05 -3.56 1.80
N ASN A 93 8.24 -4.28 2.58
CA ASN A 93 8.38 -5.73 2.74
C ASN A 93 8.19 -6.45 1.40
N THR A 94 7.17 -6.07 0.62
CA THR A 94 6.91 -6.64 -0.71
C THR A 94 8.11 -6.42 -1.65
N ALA A 95 8.67 -5.22 -1.67
CA ALA A 95 9.87 -4.94 -2.47
C ALA A 95 11.09 -5.74 -1.97
N ASN A 96 11.26 -5.85 -0.67
CA ASN A 96 12.36 -6.60 -0.06
C ASN A 96 12.26 -8.12 -0.31
N GLU A 97 11.06 -8.68 -0.49
CA GLU A 97 10.89 -10.11 -0.83
C GLU A 97 11.61 -10.49 -2.13
N TRP A 98 11.75 -9.56 -3.08
CA TRP A 98 12.48 -9.79 -4.34
C TRP A 98 13.93 -10.23 -4.13
N HIS A 99 14.55 -9.81 -3.03
CA HIS A 99 15.94 -10.13 -2.70
C HIS A 99 16.09 -11.34 -1.77
N LYS A 100 14.98 -11.95 -1.34
CA LYS A 100 14.97 -13.09 -0.42
C LYS A 100 14.75 -14.39 -1.17
N ALA A 101 15.11 -15.50 -0.52
CA ALA A 101 14.68 -16.81 -0.97
C ALA A 101 13.15 -16.95 -0.79
N PRO A 102 12.43 -17.58 -1.73
CA PRO A 102 12.96 -18.32 -2.87
C PRO A 102 13.20 -17.47 -4.14
N LEU A 103 12.74 -16.21 -4.20
CA LEU A 103 12.77 -15.40 -5.42
C LEU A 103 14.17 -15.14 -5.96
N ARG A 104 15.13 -14.84 -5.07
CA ARG A 104 16.54 -14.70 -5.45
C ARG A 104 17.09 -15.96 -6.12
N ASP A 105 16.70 -17.12 -5.60
CA ASP A 105 17.17 -18.40 -6.13
C ASP A 105 16.47 -18.70 -7.48
N TYR A 106 15.18 -18.37 -7.61
CA TYR A 106 14.45 -18.43 -8.88
C TYR A 106 15.05 -17.53 -9.96
N GLN A 107 15.50 -16.33 -9.62
CA GLN A 107 16.18 -15.43 -10.57
C GLN A 107 17.45 -16.07 -11.09
N LYS A 108 18.29 -16.60 -10.20
CA LYS A 108 19.54 -17.26 -10.59
C LYS A 108 19.26 -18.45 -11.51
N THR A 109 18.32 -19.30 -11.11
CA THR A 109 17.91 -20.45 -11.92
C THR A 109 17.40 -19.99 -13.29
N SER A 110 16.50 -19.00 -13.35
CA SER A 110 15.95 -18.50 -14.62
C SER A 110 17.05 -18.00 -15.55
N ILE A 111 17.97 -17.17 -15.05
CA ILE A 111 19.13 -16.67 -15.83
C ILE A 111 19.99 -17.82 -16.37
N ASP A 112 20.30 -18.83 -15.55
CA ASP A 112 21.11 -19.98 -15.97
C ASP A 112 20.41 -20.81 -17.07
N PHE A 113 19.09 -20.91 -17.03
CA PHE A 113 18.28 -21.58 -18.05
C PHE A 113 18.12 -20.73 -19.32
N GLU A 114 17.93 -19.42 -19.20
CA GLU A 114 17.84 -18.49 -20.31
C GLU A 114 19.14 -18.45 -21.12
N ASN A 115 20.29 -18.43 -20.44
CA ASN A 115 21.59 -18.49 -21.10
C ASN A 115 21.75 -19.77 -21.94
N ARG A 116 21.23 -20.90 -21.44
CA ARG A 116 21.23 -22.16 -22.20
C ARG A 116 20.25 -22.13 -23.38
N PHE A 117 19.06 -21.54 -23.20
CA PHE A 117 18.09 -21.39 -24.28
C PHE A 117 18.62 -20.46 -25.37
N MET A 118 19.24 -19.33 -25.00
CA MET A 118 19.86 -18.41 -25.95
C MET A 118 21.02 -19.06 -26.73
N ALA A 119 21.68 -20.08 -26.18
CA ALA A 119 22.70 -20.84 -26.93
C ALA A 119 22.09 -21.77 -28.00
N MET A 120 20.76 -21.98 -28.01
CA MET A 120 20.08 -22.80 -29.01
C MET A 120 19.96 -22.06 -30.35
N ALA A 121 19.98 -22.83 -31.45
CA ALA A 121 19.83 -22.31 -32.80
C ALA A 121 18.40 -21.84 -33.10
N GLU A 122 17.40 -22.48 -32.48
CA GLU A 122 15.99 -22.12 -32.60
C GLU A 122 15.53 -21.44 -31.30
N ARG A 123 15.09 -20.17 -31.41
CA ARG A 123 14.61 -19.36 -30.27
C ARG A 123 13.13 -19.00 -30.40
N SER A 124 12.36 -19.83 -31.12
CA SER A 124 10.92 -19.68 -31.29
C SER A 124 10.18 -19.81 -29.95
N VAL A 125 8.95 -19.27 -29.89
CA VAL A 125 8.11 -19.39 -28.70
C VAL A 125 7.72 -20.85 -28.42
N GLU A 126 7.57 -21.67 -29.47
CA GLU A 126 7.31 -23.10 -29.37
C GLU A 126 8.51 -23.87 -28.81
N ALA A 127 9.73 -23.53 -29.26
CA ALA A 127 10.96 -24.09 -28.69
C ALA A 127 11.11 -23.72 -27.22
N PHE A 128 10.80 -22.46 -26.86
CA PHE A 128 10.81 -22.00 -25.48
C PHE A 128 9.79 -22.75 -24.61
N ASP A 129 8.55 -22.90 -25.06
CA ASP A 129 7.51 -23.65 -24.32
C ASP A 129 7.90 -25.13 -24.14
N LYS A 130 8.51 -25.75 -25.15
CA LYS A 130 9.01 -27.12 -25.04
C LYS A 130 10.14 -27.23 -24.00
N TYR A 131 11.07 -26.27 -24.01
CA TYR A 131 12.14 -26.21 -23.02
C TYR A 131 11.59 -25.99 -21.60
N PHE A 132 10.64 -25.07 -21.47
CA PHE A 132 9.92 -24.77 -20.24
C PHE A 132 9.16 -25.98 -19.67
N GLU A 133 8.51 -26.79 -20.49
CA GLU A 133 7.80 -27.99 -20.00
C GLU A 133 8.74 -29.15 -19.66
N GLY A 134 9.94 -29.19 -20.25
CA GLY A 134 10.96 -30.22 -20.01
C GLY A 134 11.79 -30.01 -18.73
N GLU A 135 12.02 -28.76 -18.33
CA GLU A 135 12.90 -28.41 -17.20
C GLU A 135 12.08 -27.99 -15.97
N GLN A 136 11.86 -28.95 -15.05
CA GLN A 136 10.97 -28.74 -13.90
C GLN A 136 11.39 -27.57 -13.00
N GLU A 137 12.69 -27.41 -12.74
CA GLU A 137 13.22 -26.35 -11.89
C GLU A 137 13.07 -24.97 -12.53
N PHE A 138 13.33 -24.87 -13.84
CA PHE A 138 13.11 -23.64 -14.60
C PHE A 138 11.64 -23.23 -14.59
N ARG A 139 10.77 -24.20 -14.86
CA ARG A 139 9.32 -24.01 -14.85
C ARG A 139 8.82 -23.49 -13.51
N ALA A 140 9.31 -24.06 -12.42
CA ALA A 140 8.95 -23.63 -11.07
C ALA A 140 9.46 -22.22 -10.78
N SER A 141 10.71 -21.93 -11.15
CA SER A 141 11.36 -20.63 -10.94
C SER A 141 10.65 -19.51 -11.69
N LEU A 142 10.43 -19.68 -12.99
CA LEU A 142 9.80 -18.66 -13.83
C LEU A 142 8.34 -18.41 -13.43
N LYS A 143 7.59 -19.47 -13.08
CA LYS A 143 6.24 -19.32 -12.50
C LYS A 143 6.27 -18.59 -11.16
N GLY A 144 7.26 -18.87 -10.32
CA GLY A 144 7.44 -18.19 -9.03
C GLY A 144 7.63 -16.68 -9.21
N ILE A 145 8.47 -16.29 -10.17
CA ILE A 145 8.71 -14.87 -10.51
C ILE A 145 7.44 -14.21 -11.04
N PHE A 146 6.76 -14.80 -12.02
CA PHE A 146 5.52 -14.21 -12.54
C PHE A 146 4.40 -14.14 -11.50
N ASN A 147 4.28 -15.14 -10.63
CA ASN A 147 3.29 -15.10 -9.55
C ASN A 147 3.61 -14.01 -8.53
N PHE A 148 4.89 -13.71 -8.28
CA PHE A 148 5.30 -12.58 -7.46
C PHE A 148 4.91 -11.24 -8.11
N PHE A 149 5.18 -11.06 -9.41
CA PHE A 149 4.77 -9.84 -10.11
C PHE A 149 3.25 -9.69 -10.18
N GLU A 150 2.52 -10.78 -10.42
CA GLU A 150 1.06 -10.80 -10.42
C GLU A 150 0.51 -10.37 -9.05
N SER A 151 1.04 -10.94 -7.95
CA SER A 151 0.60 -10.60 -6.59
C SER A 151 0.93 -9.15 -6.22
N THR A 152 2.11 -8.67 -6.61
CA THR A 152 2.52 -7.27 -6.44
C THR A 152 1.59 -6.34 -7.19
N SER A 153 1.25 -6.68 -8.45
CA SER A 153 0.36 -5.87 -9.29
C SER A 153 -1.06 -5.80 -8.74
N VAL A 154 -1.59 -6.92 -8.21
CA VAL A 154 -2.86 -6.94 -7.47
C VAL A 154 -2.78 -6.01 -6.26
N GLY A 155 -1.70 -6.06 -5.48
CA GLY A 155 -1.48 -5.17 -4.34
C GLY A 155 -1.53 -3.69 -4.72
N VAL A 156 -0.90 -3.32 -5.84
CA VAL A 156 -0.91 -1.96 -6.39
C VAL A 156 -2.32 -1.55 -6.81
N HIS A 157 -3.01 -2.34 -7.63
CA HIS A 157 -4.36 -2.02 -8.11
C HIS A 157 -5.39 -1.91 -6.98
N LYS A 158 -5.23 -2.70 -5.91
CA LYS A 158 -6.10 -2.63 -4.73
C LYS A 158 -5.71 -1.50 -3.76
N GLY A 159 -4.65 -0.75 -4.05
CA GLY A 159 -4.17 0.34 -3.19
C GLY A 159 -3.58 -0.13 -1.85
N LEU A 160 -3.27 -1.43 -1.73
CA LEU A 160 -2.71 -2.05 -0.53
C LEU A 160 -1.23 -1.73 -0.35
N ILE A 161 -0.51 -1.52 -1.45
CA ILE A 161 0.88 -1.05 -1.47
C ILE A 161 1.01 0.22 -2.30
N ASP A 162 2.08 0.97 -2.08
CA ASP A 162 2.30 2.25 -2.73
C ASP A 162 2.75 2.08 -4.18
N LYS A 163 1.95 2.59 -5.12
CA LYS A 163 2.22 2.47 -6.55
C LYS A 163 3.51 3.17 -6.96
N GLN A 164 3.78 4.36 -6.41
CA GLN A 164 4.92 5.17 -6.82
C GLN A 164 6.22 4.50 -6.36
N PHE A 165 6.26 4.06 -5.11
CA PHE A 165 7.41 3.32 -4.58
C PHE A 165 7.70 2.05 -5.40
N ILE A 166 6.66 1.27 -5.70
CA ILE A 166 6.80 0.02 -6.46
C ILE A 166 7.27 0.31 -7.90
N PHE A 167 6.78 1.37 -8.55
CA PHE A 167 7.28 1.78 -9.86
C PHE A 167 8.76 2.16 -9.82
N GLU A 168 9.16 3.02 -8.87
CA GLU A 168 10.57 3.44 -8.75
C GLU A 168 11.50 2.25 -8.49
N PHE A 169 11.06 1.28 -7.70
CA PHE A 169 11.85 0.09 -7.36
C PHE A 169 11.91 -0.94 -8.49
N PHE A 170 10.77 -1.23 -9.14
CA PHE A 170 10.63 -2.37 -10.06
C PHE A 170 10.51 -1.98 -11.53
N SER A 171 10.46 -0.70 -11.89
CA SER A 171 10.22 -0.24 -13.27
C SER A 171 11.02 -1.03 -14.30
N TYR A 172 12.34 -0.98 -14.22
CA TYR A 172 13.21 -1.67 -15.17
C TYR A 172 12.99 -3.19 -15.22
N ILE A 173 12.77 -3.82 -14.06
CA ILE A 173 12.60 -5.27 -13.96
C ILE A 173 11.27 -5.69 -14.59
N PHE A 174 10.18 -4.99 -14.28
CA PHE A 174 8.86 -5.26 -14.87
C PHE A 174 8.90 -5.12 -16.39
N GLU A 175 9.55 -4.07 -16.89
CA GLU A 175 9.69 -3.83 -18.32
C GLU A 175 10.43 -4.99 -19.01
N ILE A 176 11.58 -5.40 -18.49
CA ILE A 176 12.36 -6.51 -19.06
C ILE A 176 11.54 -7.80 -19.10
N TYR A 177 10.98 -8.21 -17.96
CA TYR A 177 10.22 -9.46 -17.91
C TYR A 177 8.95 -9.40 -18.78
N TYR A 178 8.35 -8.22 -18.94
CA TYR A 178 7.25 -8.07 -19.88
C TYR A 178 7.74 -8.29 -21.32
N VAL A 179 8.77 -7.56 -21.74
CA VAL A 179 9.29 -7.59 -23.12
C VAL A 179 9.82 -8.99 -23.47
N ASP A 180 10.64 -9.57 -22.60
CA ASP A 180 11.35 -10.81 -22.88
C ASP A 180 10.40 -12.02 -22.98
N TYR A 181 9.33 -12.02 -22.19
CA TYR A 181 8.38 -13.14 -22.13
C TYR A 181 7.01 -12.85 -22.71
N TYR A 182 6.78 -11.68 -23.32
CA TYR A 182 5.49 -11.31 -23.90
C TYR A 182 4.91 -12.43 -24.77
N TYR A 183 5.66 -12.87 -25.78
CA TYR A 183 5.23 -13.91 -26.71
C TYR A 183 4.95 -15.25 -26.00
N PHE A 184 5.78 -15.63 -25.03
CA PHE A 184 5.55 -16.82 -24.21
C PHE A 184 4.27 -16.72 -23.39
N ILE A 185 4.01 -15.60 -22.72
CA ILE A 185 2.81 -15.38 -21.91
C ILE A 185 1.55 -15.50 -22.79
N GLN A 186 1.55 -14.84 -23.96
CA GLN A 186 0.41 -14.92 -24.88
C GLN A 186 0.23 -16.33 -25.46
N TYR A 187 1.32 -17.03 -25.79
CA TYR A 187 1.27 -18.42 -26.21
C TYR A 187 0.71 -19.32 -25.10
N TYR A 188 1.17 -19.14 -23.85
CA TYR A 188 0.75 -19.92 -22.70
C TYR A 188 -0.74 -19.72 -22.36
N ARG A 189 -1.23 -18.47 -22.42
CA ARG A 189 -2.67 -18.13 -22.28
C ARG A 189 -3.53 -18.88 -23.30
N ARG A 190 -3.15 -18.83 -24.57
CA ARG A 190 -3.84 -19.55 -25.67
C ARG A 190 -3.81 -21.07 -25.48
N LYS A 191 -2.64 -21.64 -25.20
CA LYS A 191 -2.45 -23.09 -24.97
C LYS A 191 -3.28 -23.61 -23.79
N ARG A 192 -3.45 -22.81 -22.74
CA ARG A 192 -4.23 -23.17 -21.53
C ARG A 192 -5.70 -22.73 -21.62
N ASN A 193 -6.10 -22.02 -22.67
CA ASN A 193 -7.41 -21.39 -22.83
C ASN A 193 -7.81 -20.54 -21.61
N ARG A 194 -6.88 -19.69 -21.13
CA ARG A 194 -7.05 -18.84 -19.95
C ARG A 194 -6.32 -17.52 -20.12
N ASP A 195 -7.04 -16.48 -20.51
CA ASP A 195 -6.48 -15.14 -20.75
C ASP A 195 -6.07 -14.42 -19.45
N THR A 196 -6.57 -14.87 -18.29
CA THR A 196 -6.31 -14.24 -17.00
C THR A 196 -4.94 -14.59 -16.40
N ILE A 197 -4.14 -15.44 -17.06
CA ILE A 197 -2.83 -15.83 -16.54
C ILE A 197 -1.91 -14.60 -16.53
N TRP A 198 -1.48 -14.18 -15.35
CA TRP A 198 -0.59 -13.02 -15.12
C TRP A 198 -1.13 -11.71 -15.72
N ILE A 199 -2.46 -11.54 -15.71
CA ILE A 199 -3.11 -10.39 -16.34
C ILE A 199 -2.86 -9.09 -15.59
N ASN A 200 -2.79 -9.12 -14.25
CA ASN A 200 -2.53 -7.90 -13.48
C ASN A 200 -1.09 -7.43 -13.69
N PHE A 201 -0.14 -8.36 -13.81
CA PHE A 201 1.23 -8.05 -14.20
C PHE A 201 1.29 -7.34 -15.56
N THR A 202 0.68 -7.92 -16.61
CA THR A 202 0.71 -7.32 -17.95
C THR A 202 0.00 -5.97 -17.98
N ASN A 203 -1.16 -5.86 -17.32
CA ASN A 203 -1.90 -4.60 -17.28
C ASN A 203 -1.14 -3.50 -16.54
N LEU A 204 -0.45 -3.82 -15.43
CA LEU A 204 0.33 -2.83 -14.69
C LEU A 204 1.56 -2.37 -15.51
N ALA A 205 2.20 -3.27 -16.24
CA ALA A 205 3.28 -2.91 -17.16
C ALA A 205 2.78 -1.96 -18.27
N GLU A 206 1.65 -2.26 -18.90
CA GLU A 206 1.03 -1.38 -19.91
C GLU A 206 0.56 -0.05 -19.31
N GLU A 207 0.11 -0.03 -18.06
CA GLU A 207 -0.25 1.21 -17.36
C GLU A 207 0.99 2.10 -17.13
N TRP A 208 2.15 1.52 -16.87
CA TRP A 208 3.41 2.24 -16.73
C TRP A 208 4.01 2.66 -18.08
N TRP A 209 3.84 1.85 -19.12
CA TRP A 209 4.30 2.13 -20.48
C TRP A 209 3.19 1.86 -21.50
N PRO A 210 2.34 2.87 -21.83
CA PRO A 210 1.15 2.69 -22.66
C PRO A 210 1.37 2.11 -24.06
N ASN A 211 2.58 2.25 -24.60
CA ASN A 211 2.92 1.74 -25.94
C ASN A 211 3.67 0.41 -25.90
N LEU A 212 3.93 -0.16 -24.72
CA LEU A 212 4.86 -1.29 -24.56
C LEU A 212 4.43 -2.52 -25.36
N GLN A 213 3.14 -2.88 -25.31
CA GLN A 213 2.61 -3.99 -26.10
C GLN A 213 2.86 -3.76 -27.61
N SER A 214 2.49 -2.59 -28.12
CA SER A 214 2.67 -2.25 -29.54
C SER A 214 4.15 -2.20 -29.94
N GLU A 215 5.04 -1.71 -29.06
CA GLU A 215 6.48 -1.67 -29.28
C GLU A 215 7.06 -3.08 -29.38
N VAL A 216 6.56 -4.03 -28.59
CA VAL A 216 6.98 -5.44 -28.66
C VAL A 216 6.46 -6.13 -29.92
N GLU A 217 5.19 -5.93 -30.26
CA GLU A 217 4.55 -6.54 -31.44
C GLU A 217 5.14 -6.03 -32.77
N VAL A 218 5.48 -4.74 -32.84
CA VAL A 218 6.13 -4.13 -34.01
C VAL A 218 7.65 -4.40 -34.01
N GLY A 219 8.19 -4.96 -32.93
CA GLY A 219 9.61 -5.29 -32.80
C GLY A 219 10.52 -4.09 -32.57
N VAL A 220 9.97 -2.96 -32.09
CA VAL A 220 10.73 -1.81 -31.58
C VAL A 220 11.48 -2.22 -30.31
N LYS A 221 10.79 -2.90 -29.40
CA LYS A 221 11.39 -3.59 -28.25
C LYS A 221 11.40 -5.08 -28.54
N LYS A 222 12.60 -5.66 -28.62
CA LYS A 222 12.77 -7.07 -28.94
C LYS A 222 13.06 -7.83 -27.67
N SER A 223 12.40 -8.98 -27.52
CA SER A 223 12.81 -9.96 -26.53
C SER A 223 14.25 -10.37 -26.81
N THR A 224 15.04 -10.41 -25.74
CA THR A 224 16.42 -10.89 -25.78
C THR A 224 16.50 -12.41 -25.76
N ILE A 225 15.40 -13.06 -25.36
CA ILE A 225 15.32 -14.50 -25.10
C ILE A 225 14.60 -15.23 -26.24
N ILE A 226 13.44 -14.73 -26.67
CA ILE A 226 12.54 -15.35 -27.66
C ILE A 226 12.54 -14.48 -28.92
N SER A 227 12.87 -15.06 -30.08
CA SER A 227 12.94 -14.36 -31.36
C SER A 227 11.68 -14.52 -32.20
#